data_AF-A0A9W4AZS2-F1
#
_entry.id   AF-A0A9W4AZS2-F1
#
_cell.length_a   1.000
_cell.length_b   1.000
_cell.length_c   1.000
_cell.angle_alpha   90.00
_cell.angle_beta   90.00
_cell.angle_gamma   90.00
#
_symmetry.space_group_name_H-M   'P 1'
#
loop_
_entity.id
_entity.type
_entity.pdbx_description
1 polymer ?
#
loop_
_entity_poly.entity_id
_entity_poly.type
_entity_poly.pdbx_seq_one_letter_code
_entity_poly.pdbx_strand_id
1 'polypeptide(L)'
;MDASTEVKVLIDTGGLVVTDDGRRVNIFDRCTGALATTAFVLGILTLVVGGFGLVALITAVPSTTLGAIFIGVGLVLAVVLYRVVVTILRRRSQPLHNCRSVAVIDRKLGLFSYGGGAIVPLDQVRFARRMQIGSSSPKLVALTPGGVKVLKRGNPFDGGVGNVDEVLTNIVRGG
;
A
#
# COMPACT_ATOMS: atom_id res chain seq x y z
N MET A 1 -28.47 24.92 -3.25
CA MET A 1 -27.12 25.44 -2.95
C MET A 1 -26.27 24.24 -2.60
N ASP A 2 -25.62 23.65 -3.60
CA ASP A 2 -24.76 22.48 -3.42
C ASP A 2 -23.43 22.95 -2.84
N ALA A 3 -23.24 22.74 -1.53
CA ALA A 3 -21.93 22.85 -0.92
C ALA A 3 -21.04 21.78 -1.58
N SER A 4 -20.10 22.19 -2.43
CA SER A 4 -19.06 21.30 -2.92
C SER A 4 -18.33 20.78 -1.68
N THR A 5 -18.62 19.53 -1.30
CA THR A 5 -18.05 18.92 -0.12
C THR A 5 -16.62 18.56 -0.48
N GLU A 6 -15.71 19.45 -0.14
CA GLU A 6 -14.29 19.32 -0.44
C GLU A 6 -13.78 18.03 0.18
N VAL A 7 -13.35 17.09 -0.66
CA VAL A 7 -12.85 15.79 -0.22
C VAL A 7 -11.53 16.02 0.51
N LYS A 8 -11.56 15.93 1.83
CA LYS A 8 -10.39 16.12 2.69
C LYS A 8 -9.66 14.79 2.88
N VAL A 9 -8.36 14.77 2.62
CA VAL A 9 -7.51 13.62 2.96
C VAL A 9 -7.24 13.64 4.46
N LEU A 10 -7.68 12.60 5.18
CA LEU A 10 -7.45 12.46 6.62
C LEU A 10 -6.09 11.82 6.92
N ILE A 11 -5.71 10.82 6.12
CA ILE A 11 -4.41 10.14 6.23
C ILE A 11 -4.03 9.52 4.89
N ASP A 12 -2.76 9.68 4.50
CA ASP A 12 -2.14 9.02 3.35
C ASP A 12 -0.87 8.30 3.84
N THR A 13 -0.88 6.97 3.76
CA THR A 13 0.26 6.12 4.15
C THR A 13 1.08 5.67 2.93
N GLY A 14 0.86 6.27 1.76
CA GLY A 14 1.45 5.86 0.49
C GLY A 14 0.63 4.79 -0.21
N GLY A 15 0.43 3.63 0.43
CA GLY A 15 -0.35 2.52 -0.12
C GLY A 15 -1.85 2.54 0.22
N LEU A 16 -2.24 3.27 1.26
CA LEU A 16 -3.63 3.45 1.70
C LEU A 16 -3.93 4.93 1.91
N VAL A 17 -5.10 5.36 1.48
CA VAL A 17 -5.59 6.73 1.66
C VAL A 17 -6.97 6.68 2.29
N VAL A 18 -7.21 7.52 3.29
CA VAL A 18 -8.53 7.72 3.88
C VAL A 18 -8.96 9.15 3.60
N THR A 19 -10.15 9.31 3.02
CA THR A 19 -10.72 10.61 2.72
C THR A 19 -12.05 10.81 3.41
N ASP A 20 -12.39 12.07 3.63
CA ASP A 20 -13.62 12.50 4.23
C ASP A 20 -14.31 13.55 3.35
N ASP A 21 -15.56 13.30 2.97
CA ASP A 21 -16.42 14.25 2.25
C ASP A 21 -17.45 14.93 3.16
N GLY A 22 -17.26 14.89 4.48
CA GLY A 22 -18.17 15.40 5.51
C GLY A 22 -19.26 14.40 5.90
N ARG A 23 -19.79 13.62 4.96
CA ARG A 23 -20.80 12.59 5.24
C ARG A 23 -20.18 11.20 5.34
N ARG A 24 -19.32 10.87 4.37
CA ARG A 24 -18.73 9.57 4.16
C ARG A 24 -17.23 9.64 4.34
N VAL A 25 -16.70 8.57 4.94
CA VAL A 25 -15.27 8.33 5.02
C VAL A 25 -14.96 7.14 4.13
N ASN A 26 -14.18 7.38 3.07
CA ASN A 26 -13.78 6.37 2.10
C ASN A 26 -12.34 5.92 2.37
N ILE A 27 -12.11 4.62 2.29
CA ILE A 27 -10.81 3.99 2.49
C ILE A 27 -10.39 3.38 1.15
N PHE A 28 -9.35 3.96 0.54
CA PHE A 28 -8.83 3.57 -0.76
C PHE A 28 -7.50 2.83 -0.62
N ASP A 29 -7.36 1.70 -1.32
CA ASP A 29 -6.07 1.01 -1.49
C ASP A 29 -5.53 1.25 -2.90
N ARG A 30 -4.31 1.77 -2.98
CA ARG A 30 -3.57 1.98 -4.25
C ARG A 30 -2.93 0.69 -4.77
N CYS A 31 -3.05 -0.41 -4.02
CA CYS A 31 -2.53 -1.73 -4.36
C CYS A 31 -1.04 -1.71 -4.74
N THR A 32 -0.23 -0.91 -4.02
CA THR A 32 1.21 -0.75 -4.27
C THR A 32 2.08 -1.76 -3.53
N GLY A 33 1.53 -2.51 -2.56
CA GLY A 33 2.29 -3.43 -1.70
C GLY A 33 3.15 -4.43 -2.46
N ALA A 34 2.55 -5.25 -3.32
CA ALA A 34 3.29 -6.26 -4.09
C ALA A 34 4.39 -5.61 -4.97
N LEU A 35 4.06 -4.50 -5.62
CA LEU A 35 5.02 -3.76 -6.46
C LEU A 35 6.19 -3.22 -5.63
N ALA A 36 5.93 -2.71 -4.42
CA ALA A 36 6.97 -2.18 -3.55
C ALA A 36 7.94 -3.28 -3.06
N THR A 37 7.43 -4.46 -2.70
CA THR A 37 8.28 -5.63 -2.39
C THR A 37 9.11 -6.04 -3.61
N THR A 38 8.50 -6.12 -4.80
CA THR A 38 9.22 -6.44 -6.03
C THR A 38 10.32 -5.42 -6.33
N ALA A 39 10.03 -4.12 -6.18
CA ALA A 39 11.02 -3.06 -6.37
C ALA A 39 12.20 -3.21 -5.40
N PHE A 40 11.93 -3.51 -4.12
CA PHE A 40 12.97 -3.72 -3.13
C PHE A 40 13.89 -4.90 -3.50
N VAL A 41 13.31 -6.06 -3.83
CA VAL A 41 14.07 -7.26 -4.21
C VAL A 41 14.89 -7.01 -5.48
N LEU A 42 14.29 -6.39 -6.50
CA LEU A 42 14.99 -6.03 -7.74
C LEU A 42 16.11 -5.01 -7.49
N GLY A 43 15.92 -4.07 -6.56
CA GLY A 43 16.95 -3.12 -6.14
C GLY A 43 18.18 -3.82 -5.58
N ILE A 44 17.98 -4.75 -4.64
CA ILE A 44 19.07 -5.55 -4.07
C ILE A 44 19.76 -6.38 -5.16
N LEU A 45 19.00 -7.09 -5.99
CA LEU A 45 19.57 -7.91 -7.07
C LEU A 45 20.36 -7.06 -8.06
N THR A 46 19.86 -5.88 -8.44
CA THR A 46 20.56 -4.95 -9.34
C THR A 46 21.88 -4.50 -8.71
N LEU A 47 21.87 -4.13 -7.43
CA LEU A 47 23.06 -3.67 -6.72
C LEU A 47 24.10 -4.78 -6.55
N VAL A 48 23.66 -5.99 -6.17
CA VAL A 48 24.55 -7.14 -5.99
C VAL A 48 25.14 -7.57 -7.34
N VAL A 49 24.29 -7.87 -8.32
CA VAL A 49 24.74 -8.40 -9.62
C VAL A 49 25.52 -7.34 -10.40
N GLY A 50 25.02 -6.11 -10.47
CA GLY A 50 25.70 -5.01 -11.14
C GLY A 50 26.98 -4.57 -10.41
N GLY A 51 26.96 -4.52 -9.08
CA GLY A 51 28.12 -4.15 -8.27
C GLY A 51 29.25 -5.17 -8.38
N PHE A 52 28.96 -6.47 -8.23
CA PHE A 52 29.96 -7.52 -8.44
C PHE A 52 30.43 -7.58 -9.89
N GLY A 53 29.54 -7.36 -10.86
CA GLY A 53 29.92 -7.25 -12.28
C GLY A 53 30.91 -6.12 -12.52
N LEU A 54 30.67 -4.94 -11.93
CA LEU A 54 31.55 -3.78 -12.06
C LEU A 54 32.92 -4.04 -11.43
N VAL A 55 32.95 -4.62 -10.22
CA VAL A 55 34.19 -4.99 -9.55
C VAL A 55 34.98 -5.98 -10.40
N ALA A 56 34.35 -7.06 -10.87
CA ALA A 56 35.01 -8.06 -11.70
C ALA A 56 35.52 -7.50 -13.04
N LEU A 57 34.83 -6.51 -13.62
CA LEU A 57 35.26 -5.82 -14.83
C LEU A 57 36.54 -5.00 -14.59
N ILE A 58 36.65 -4.33 -13.44
CA ILE A 58 37.78 -3.46 -13.09
C ILE A 58 38.98 -4.28 -12.60
N THR A 59 38.74 -5.28 -11.75
CA THR A 59 39.82 -6.06 -11.11
C THR A 59 40.26 -7.25 -11.95
N ALA A 60 39.53 -7.59 -13.01
CA ALA A 60 39.69 -8.81 -13.81
C ALA A 60 39.59 -10.12 -13.00
N VAL A 61 39.10 -10.07 -11.75
CA VAL A 61 38.88 -11.24 -10.89
C VAL A 61 37.38 -11.46 -10.72
N PRO A 62 36.83 -12.63 -11.09
CA PRO A 62 37.50 -13.82 -11.63
C PRO A 62 37.73 -13.79 -13.17
N SER A 63 37.01 -12.98 -13.93
CA SER A 63 37.30 -12.68 -15.34
C SER A 63 36.52 -11.45 -15.81
N THR A 64 37.06 -10.73 -16.80
CA THR A 64 36.39 -9.56 -17.41
C THR A 64 35.14 -9.94 -18.20
N THR A 65 35.14 -11.07 -18.89
CA THR A 65 33.97 -11.58 -19.62
C THR A 65 32.80 -11.86 -18.68
N LEU A 66 33.07 -12.50 -17.54
CA LEU A 66 32.04 -12.75 -16.53
C LEU A 66 31.55 -11.44 -15.92
N GLY A 67 32.45 -10.49 -15.65
CA GLY A 67 32.08 -9.14 -15.22
C GLY A 67 31.14 -8.44 -16.19
N ALA A 68 31.43 -8.49 -17.50
CA ALA A 68 30.59 -7.92 -18.54
C ALA A 68 29.19 -8.57 -18.61
N ILE A 69 29.10 -9.89 -18.46
CA ILE A 69 27.81 -10.60 -18.40
C ILE A 69 27.01 -10.14 -17.18
N PHE A 70 27.64 -10.05 -16.01
CA PHE A 70 26.98 -9.60 -14.78
C PHE A 70 26.49 -8.15 -14.90
N ILE A 71 27.27 -7.26 -15.52
CA ILE A 71 26.80 -5.91 -15.86
C ILE A 71 25.57 -5.95 -16.77
N GLY A 72 25.60 -6.77 -17.83
CA GLY A 72 24.47 -6.94 -18.72
C GLY A 72 23.19 -7.37 -17.98
N VAL A 73 23.30 -8.37 -17.11
CA VAL A 73 22.18 -8.82 -16.26
C VAL A 73 21.74 -7.72 -15.30
N GLY A 74 22.68 -7.03 -14.65
CA GLY A 74 22.41 -5.90 -13.77
C GLY A 74 21.63 -4.78 -14.47
N LEU A 75 21.96 -4.46 -15.72
CA LEU A 75 21.25 -3.46 -16.52
C LEU A 75 19.82 -3.90 -16.85
N VAL A 76 19.61 -5.17 -17.20
CA VAL A 76 18.26 -5.71 -17.42
C VAL A 76 17.42 -5.60 -16.15
N LEU A 77 17.98 -5.98 -15.00
CA LEU A 77 17.32 -5.85 -13.70
C LEU A 77 17.00 -4.38 -13.37
N ALA A 78 17.91 -3.45 -13.66
CA ALA A 78 17.71 -2.02 -13.47
C ALA A 78 16.55 -1.46 -14.33
N VAL A 79 16.43 -1.89 -15.59
CA VAL A 79 15.32 -1.50 -16.47
C VAL A 79 13.99 -2.01 -15.93
N VAL A 80 13.93 -3.27 -15.48
CA VAL A 80 12.71 -3.83 -14.88
C VAL A 80 12.35 -3.09 -13.60
N LEU A 81 13.33 -2.84 -12.72
CA LEU A 81 13.16 -2.05 -11.51
C LEU A 81 12.59 -0.66 -11.81
N TYR A 82 13.15 0.05 -12.78
CA TYR A 82 12.68 1.36 -13.20
C TYR A 82 11.21 1.32 -13.63
N ARG A 83 10.81 0.33 -14.44
CA ARG A 83 9.39 0.14 -14.84
C ARG A 83 8.47 -0.10 -13.64
N VAL A 84 8.90 -0.90 -12.66
CA VAL A 84 8.13 -1.15 -11.44
C VAL A 84 7.98 0.14 -10.63
N VAL A 85 9.06 0.90 -10.43
CA VAL A 85 9.04 2.17 -9.70
C VAL A 85 8.13 3.18 -10.38
N VAL A 86 8.24 3.35 -11.71
CA VAL A 86 7.34 4.22 -12.48
C VAL A 86 5.89 3.79 -12.32
N THR A 87 5.61 2.48 -12.27
CA THR A 87 4.25 1.96 -12.04
C THR A 87 3.74 2.30 -10.65
N ILE A 88 4.59 2.21 -9.61
CA ILE A 88 4.24 2.62 -8.24
C ILE A 88 3.91 4.11 -8.20
N LEU A 89 4.77 4.95 -8.79
CA LEU A 89 4.56 6.40 -8.84
C LEU A 89 3.26 6.75 -9.57
N ARG A 90 3.01 6.12 -10.73
CA ARG A 90 1.75 6.28 -11.47
C ARG A 90 0.53 5.93 -10.61
N ARG A 91 0.56 4.80 -9.89
CA ARG A 91 -0.53 4.40 -8.99
C ARG A 91 -0.72 5.36 -7.81
N ARG A 92 0.37 5.96 -7.29
CA ARG A 92 0.29 6.97 -6.23
C ARG A 92 -0.30 8.28 -6.71
N SER A 93 -0.05 8.66 -7.97
CA SER A 93 -0.60 9.85 -8.60
C SER A 93 -1.98 9.65 -9.23
N GLN A 94 -2.56 8.43 -9.18
CA GLN A 94 -3.88 8.19 -9.74
C GLN A 94 -4.97 8.94 -8.95
N PRO A 95 -5.99 9.49 -9.65
CA PRO A 95 -7.17 10.04 -9.00
C PRO A 95 -7.82 8.99 -8.08
N LEU A 96 -8.32 9.43 -6.92
CA LEU A 96 -8.87 8.53 -5.91
C LEU A 96 -10.11 7.76 -6.37
N HIS A 97 -10.89 8.30 -7.32
CA HIS A 97 -12.03 7.59 -7.89
C HIS A 97 -11.64 6.36 -8.73
N ASN A 98 -10.39 6.30 -9.20
CA ASN A 98 -9.85 5.12 -9.90
C ASN A 98 -9.17 4.13 -8.93
N CYS A 99 -8.98 4.52 -7.67
CA CYS A 99 -8.44 3.63 -6.65
C CYS A 99 -9.52 2.65 -6.19
N ARG A 100 -9.10 1.45 -5.77
CA ARG A 100 -10.02 0.46 -5.22
C ARG A 100 -10.54 0.96 -3.88
N SER A 101 -11.84 1.26 -3.80
CA SER A 101 -12.51 1.48 -2.52
C SER A 101 -12.59 0.15 -1.77
N VAL A 102 -11.93 0.09 -0.63
CA VAL A 102 -11.86 -1.09 0.23
C VAL A 102 -12.98 -1.07 1.26
N ALA A 103 -13.31 0.12 1.77
CA ALA A 103 -14.39 0.30 2.72
C ALA A 103 -14.91 1.73 2.73
N VAL A 104 -16.16 1.87 3.15
CA VAL A 104 -16.90 3.13 3.23
C VAL A 104 -17.64 3.17 4.56
N ILE A 105 -17.50 4.28 5.27
CA ILE A 105 -18.31 4.63 6.43
C ILE A 105 -19.30 5.71 5.98
N ASP A 106 -20.60 5.51 6.15
CA ASP A 106 -21.62 6.56 5.96
C ASP A 106 -22.13 6.98 7.34
N ARG A 107 -21.67 8.13 7.83
CA ARG A 107 -22.03 8.64 9.17
C ARG A 107 -23.51 8.98 9.28
N LYS A 108 -24.12 9.49 8.21
CA LYS A 108 -25.53 9.86 8.19
C LYS A 108 -26.44 8.64 8.36
N LEU A 109 -26.04 7.50 7.80
CA LEU A 109 -26.79 6.25 7.92
C LEU A 109 -26.32 5.37 9.08
N GLY A 110 -25.18 5.69 9.70
CA GLY A 110 -24.55 4.85 10.71
C GLY A 110 -24.14 3.49 10.15
N LEU A 111 -23.64 3.44 8.92
CA LEU A 111 -23.34 2.19 8.22
C LEU A 111 -21.85 2.07 7.84
N PHE A 112 -21.35 0.85 7.89
CA PHE A 112 -20.06 0.44 7.38
C PHE A 112 -20.24 -0.57 6.24
N SER A 113 -19.61 -0.31 5.11
CA SER A 113 -19.53 -1.20 3.96
C SER A 113 -18.07 -1.51 3.65
N TYR A 114 -17.78 -2.74 3.23
CA TYR A 114 -16.46 -3.16 2.78
C TYR A 114 -16.57 -3.89 1.44
N GLY A 115 -15.51 -3.81 0.63
CA GLY A 115 -15.52 -4.26 -0.75
C GLY A 115 -15.95 -5.72 -0.89
N GLY A 116 -17.10 -5.94 -1.55
CA GLY A 116 -17.67 -7.27 -1.80
C GLY A 116 -18.36 -7.92 -0.58
N GLY A 117 -18.63 -7.14 0.48
CA GLY A 117 -19.16 -7.64 1.74
C GLY A 117 -20.55 -7.11 2.11
N ALA A 118 -21.10 -7.68 3.19
CA ALA A 118 -22.34 -7.21 3.80
C ALA A 118 -22.17 -5.81 4.43
N ILE A 119 -23.21 -4.99 4.33
CA ILE A 119 -23.33 -3.71 5.03
C ILE A 119 -23.67 -4.00 6.49
N VAL A 120 -22.95 -3.38 7.43
CA VAL A 120 -23.16 -3.59 8.86
C VAL A 120 -23.34 -2.26 9.59
N PRO A 121 -24.07 -2.24 10.72
CA PRO A 121 -24.17 -1.08 11.58
C PRO A 121 -22.79 -0.63 12.08
N LEU A 122 -22.51 0.68 12.02
CA LEU A 122 -21.21 1.26 12.32
C LEU A 122 -20.82 1.13 13.81
N ASP A 123 -21.81 1.17 14.71
CA ASP A 123 -21.67 0.97 16.16
C ASP A 123 -21.17 -0.43 16.52
N GLN A 124 -21.38 -1.41 15.63
CA GLN A 124 -20.91 -2.79 15.79
C GLN A 124 -19.54 -3.03 15.15
N VAL A 125 -18.90 -2.00 14.59
CA VAL A 125 -17.60 -2.12 13.93
C VAL A 125 -16.48 -1.56 14.80
N ARG A 126 -15.41 -2.34 14.95
CA ARG A 126 -14.17 -1.89 15.60
C ARG A 126 -12.98 -2.04 14.66
N PHE A 127 -12.20 -0.98 14.50
CA PHE A 127 -10.97 -1.04 13.71
C PHE A 127 -9.78 -1.41 14.59
N ALA A 128 -8.87 -2.23 14.07
CA ALA A 128 -7.69 -2.64 14.80
C ALA A 128 -6.53 -2.98 13.85
N ARG A 129 -5.31 -2.84 14.37
CA ARG A 129 -4.11 -3.46 13.80
C ARG A 129 -3.93 -4.87 14.36
N ARG A 130 -3.70 -5.86 13.49
CA ARG A 130 -3.36 -7.23 13.88
C ARG A 130 -2.10 -7.71 13.18
N MET A 131 -1.20 -8.35 13.92
CA MET A 131 -0.03 -9.00 13.34
C MET A 131 -0.44 -10.19 12.45
N GLN A 132 0.38 -10.47 11.44
CA GLN A 132 0.21 -11.65 10.58
C GLN A 132 1.32 -12.65 10.90
N ILE A 133 0.97 -13.93 10.94
CA ILE A 133 1.96 -15.01 11.07
C ILE A 133 2.85 -14.96 9.81
N GLY A 134 4.17 -14.90 10.00
CA GLY A 134 5.15 -14.82 8.91
C GLY A 134 5.41 -13.42 8.33
N SER A 135 4.87 -12.36 8.93
CA SER A 135 5.18 -10.98 8.52
C SER A 135 5.26 -10.02 9.71
N SER A 136 6.30 -9.19 9.73
CA SER A 136 6.51 -8.14 10.74
C SER A 136 5.60 -6.91 10.52
N SER A 137 4.76 -6.91 9.48
CA SER A 137 3.85 -5.80 9.18
C SER A 137 2.40 -6.10 9.60
N PRO A 138 1.79 -5.24 10.45
CA PRO A 138 0.40 -5.42 10.85
C PRO A 138 -0.55 -5.22 9.67
N LYS A 139 -1.67 -5.95 9.67
CA LYS A 139 -2.85 -5.66 8.84
C LYS A 139 -3.81 -4.73 9.56
N LEU A 140 -4.46 -3.88 8.78
CA LEU A 140 -5.67 -3.16 9.19
C LEU A 140 -6.87 -4.09 9.03
N VAL A 141 -7.63 -4.29 10.09
CA VAL A 141 -8.83 -5.10 10.11
C VAL A 141 -10.04 -4.33 10.65
N ALA A 142 -11.21 -4.65 10.13
CA ALA A 142 -12.50 -4.33 10.72
C ALA A 142 -13.04 -5.57 11.44
N LEU A 143 -13.33 -5.44 12.73
CA LEU A 143 -14.04 -6.42 13.52
C LEU A 143 -15.53 -6.14 13.37
N THR A 144 -16.26 -7.08 12.80
CA THR A 144 -17.70 -6.98 12.55
C THR A 144 -18.42 -8.15 13.22
N PRO A 145 -19.75 -8.12 13.39
CA PRO A 145 -20.53 -9.27 13.87
C PRO A 145 -20.30 -10.53 13.03
N GLY A 146 -20.08 -10.37 11.73
CA GLY A 146 -19.73 -11.44 10.79
C GLY A 146 -18.25 -11.86 10.81
N GLY A 147 -17.50 -11.47 11.84
CA GLY A 147 -16.09 -11.82 12.05
C GLY A 147 -15.09 -10.74 11.62
N VAL A 148 -13.84 -11.16 11.47
CA VAL A 148 -12.69 -10.29 11.16
C VAL A 148 -12.55 -10.10 9.66
N LYS A 149 -12.63 -8.85 9.18
CA LYS A 149 -12.43 -8.49 7.78
C LYS A 149 -11.12 -7.74 7.60
N VAL A 150 -10.30 -8.19 6.67
CA VAL A 150 -9.00 -7.55 6.37
C VAL A 150 -9.22 -6.45 5.35
N LEU A 151 -8.98 -5.21 5.74
CA LEU A 151 -9.10 -4.05 4.85
C LEU A 151 -7.81 -3.90 4.03
N LYS A 152 -6.67 -3.88 4.70
CA LYS A 152 -5.37 -3.87 4.03
C LYS A 152 -4.35 -4.67 4.81
N ARG A 153 -3.54 -5.44 4.08
CA ARG A 153 -2.32 -6.04 4.63
C ARG A 153 -1.22 -4.99 4.57
N GLY A 154 -0.61 -4.67 5.70
CA GLY A 154 0.53 -3.78 5.72
C GLY A 154 1.71 -4.37 4.97
N ASN A 155 2.48 -3.51 4.32
CA ASN A 155 3.73 -3.85 3.67
C ASN A 155 4.78 -2.79 4.07
N PRO A 156 5.98 -3.19 4.53
CA PRO A 156 6.94 -2.23 5.04
C PRO A 156 7.49 -1.32 3.93
N PHE A 157 7.41 -1.75 2.67
CA PHE A 157 7.95 -1.03 1.52
C PHE A 157 6.93 -0.09 0.86
N ASP A 158 5.64 -0.21 1.17
CA ASP A 158 4.59 0.68 0.62
C ASP A 158 4.11 1.77 1.59
N GLY A 159 4.68 1.81 2.80
CA GLY A 159 4.33 2.71 3.90
C GLY A 159 3.42 2.07 4.96
N GLY A 160 2.96 0.83 4.73
CA GLY A 160 2.24 0.05 5.72
C GLY A 160 0.80 0.51 5.94
N VAL A 161 0.33 0.35 7.18
CA VAL A 161 -1.03 0.77 7.58
C VAL A 161 -1.03 1.98 8.54
N GLY A 162 0.13 2.42 9.01
CA GLY A 162 0.27 3.56 9.91
C GLY A 162 -0.59 3.47 11.17
N ASN A 163 -1.22 4.59 11.54
CA ASN A 163 -2.21 4.75 12.62
C ASN A 163 -3.65 4.88 12.07
N VAL A 164 -3.92 4.29 10.90
CA VAL A 164 -5.23 4.38 10.25
C VAL A 164 -6.34 3.78 11.13
N ASP A 165 -6.06 2.75 11.91
CA ASP A 165 -6.99 2.18 12.88
C ASP A 165 -7.43 3.19 13.95
N GLU A 166 -6.51 4.01 14.46
CA GLU A 166 -6.80 5.06 15.43
C GLU A 166 -7.66 6.17 14.80
N VAL A 167 -7.31 6.61 13.59
CA VAL A 167 -8.08 7.61 12.83
C VAL A 167 -9.51 7.13 12.60
N LEU A 168 -9.69 5.89 12.11
CA LEU A 168 -11.01 5.32 11.88
C LEU A 168 -11.79 5.11 13.19
N THR A 169 -11.12 4.71 14.27
CA THR A 169 -11.76 4.55 15.59
C THR A 169 -12.26 5.89 16.12
N ASN A 170 -11.50 6.96 15.96
CA ASN A 170 -11.89 8.30 16.37
C ASN A 170 -13.09 8.82 15.56
N ILE A 171 -13.14 8.51 14.26
CA ILE A 171 -14.29 8.85 13.38
C ILE A 171 -15.57 8.14 13.84
N VAL A 172 -15.47 6.87 14.26
CA VAL A 172 -16.63 6.13 14.77
C VAL A 172 -17.10 6.66 16.12
N ARG A 173 -16.19 7.12 16.98
CA ARG A 173 -16.51 7.58 18.34
C ARG A 173 -16.91 9.05 18.44
N GLY A 174 -16.42 9.89 17.53
CA GLY A 174 -16.65 11.34 17.51
C GLY A 174 -17.68 11.79 16.47
N GLY A 175 -18.41 10.85 15.87
CA GLY A 175 -19.51 11.11 14.94
C GLY A 175 -20.84 11.33 15.65
#